data_AF-A0A0F5HYE4-F1
#
_entry.id   AF-A0A0F5HYE4-F1
#
_cell.length_a   1.000
_cell.length_b   1.000
_cell.length_c   1.000
_cell.angle_alpha   90.00
_cell.angle_beta   90.00
_cell.angle_gamma   90.00
#
_symmetry.space_group_name_H-M   'P 1'
#
loop_
_entity.id
_entity.type
_entity.pdbx_description
1 polymer ?
#
loop_
_entity_poly.entity_id
_entity_poly.type
_entity_poly.pdbx_seq_one_letter_code
_entity_poly.pdbx_strand_id
1 'polypeptide(L)'
;MRILVANDESVFAAGGSVLTKVLQHFEEARIVHAGKERWGANSIFTVRHLSKASEGGILSAVQHGWTVNETTADCMKRGLKSLLTKPPNVQFPGIHRIETVL
;
A
#
# COMPACT_ATOMS: atom_id res chain seq x y z
N MET A 1 5.32 2.26 16.80
CA MET A 1 4.19 3.06 16.28
C MET A 1 3.71 2.41 15.00
N ARG A 2 2.44 1.99 14.95
CA ARG A 2 1.88 1.24 13.82
C ARG A 2 1.41 2.19 12.74
N ILE A 3 2.02 2.07 11.57
CA ILE A 3 1.71 2.92 10.41
C ILE A 3 1.17 2.01 9.32
N LEU A 4 -0.01 2.35 8.78
CA LEU A 4 -0.51 1.72 7.57
C LEU A 4 -0.47 2.73 6.43
N VAL A 5 0.15 2.35 5.32
CA VAL A 5 0.17 3.14 4.09
C VAL A 5 -0.47 2.34 2.97
N ALA A 6 -1.45 2.92 2.28
CA ALA A 6 -1.99 2.37 1.04
C ALA A 6 -1.64 3.31 -0.11
N ASN A 7 -0.97 2.76 -1.13
CA ASN A 7 -0.50 3.51 -2.28
C ASN A 7 -1.15 2.98 -3.56
N ASP A 8 -1.77 3.87 -4.34
CA ASP A 8 -2.46 3.53 -5.60
C ASP A 8 -1.44 3.16 -6.69
N GLU A 9 -0.24 3.72 -6.60
CA GLU A 9 0.87 3.39 -7.49
C GLU A 9 1.60 2.14 -7.01
N SER A 10 2.16 1.40 -7.97
CA SER A 10 2.98 0.23 -7.67
C SER A 10 4.19 0.58 -6.79
N VAL A 11 4.75 -0.41 -6.11
CA VAL A 11 6.01 -0.26 -5.35
C VAL A 11 7.18 0.26 -6.22
N PHE A 12 7.09 0.04 -7.53
CA PHE A 12 8.11 0.45 -8.50
C PHE A 12 7.99 1.93 -8.92
N ALA A 13 6.89 2.59 -8.57
CA ALA A 13 6.76 4.01 -8.81
C ALA A 13 7.67 4.83 -7.87
N ALA A 14 8.01 6.05 -8.29
CA ALA A 14 8.89 6.92 -7.52
C ALA A 14 8.35 7.17 -6.10
N GLY A 15 7.05 7.47 -5.96
CA GLY A 15 6.42 7.67 -4.65
C GLY A 15 6.45 6.41 -3.78
N GLY A 16 6.14 5.25 -4.38
CA GLY A 16 6.16 3.96 -3.71
C GLY A 16 7.54 3.61 -3.15
N SER A 17 8.59 3.72 -3.98
CA SER A 17 9.97 3.40 -3.57
C SER A 17 10.50 4.32 -2.46
N VAL A 18 10.18 5.61 -2.49
CA VAL A 18 10.57 6.57 -1.45
C VAL A 18 9.86 6.26 -0.14
N LEU A 19 8.54 5.99 -0.18
CA LEU A 19 7.77 5.59 1.00
C LEU A 19 8.37 4.33 1.65
N THR A 20 8.64 3.31 0.85
CA THR A 20 9.30 2.08 1.28
C THR A 20 10.63 2.37 1.98
N LYS A 21 11.49 3.19 1.36
CA LYS A 21 12.81 3.52 1.90
C LYS A 21 12.76 4.30 3.21
N VAL A 22 11.75 5.14 3.42
CA VAL A 22 11.60 5.90 4.67
C VAL A 22 10.97 5.02 5.76
N LEU A 23 9.92 4.29 5.41
CA LEU A 23 9.12 3.54 6.36
C LEU A 23 9.77 2.23 6.81
N GLN A 24 10.75 1.70 6.07
CA GLN A 24 11.52 0.53 6.49
C GLN A 24 12.20 0.70 7.87
N HIS A 25 12.47 1.95 8.29
CA HIS A 25 13.08 2.26 9.58
C HIS A 25 12.10 2.15 10.77
N PHE A 26 10.81 1.90 10.50
CA PHE A 26 9.78 1.70 11.51
C PHE A 26 9.34 0.24 11.53
N GLU A 27 9.63 -0.48 12.62
CA GLU A 27 9.34 -1.92 12.77
C GLU A 27 7.84 -2.29 12.57
N GLU A 28 6.95 -1.36 12.91
CA GLU A 28 5.51 -1.55 12.84
C GLU A 28 4.86 -0.83 11.64
N ALA A 29 5.65 -0.29 10.70
CA ALA A 29 5.10 0.23 9.46
C ALA A 29 4.70 -0.93 8.53
N ARG A 30 3.60 -0.75 7.79
CA ARG A 30 3.12 -1.68 6.77
C ARG A 30 2.69 -0.86 5.58
N ILE A 31 3.23 -1.16 4.41
CA ILE A 31 2.91 -0.50 3.16
C ILE A 31 2.24 -1.50 2.24
N VAL A 32 1.10 -1.12 1.70
CA VAL A 32 0.31 -1.93 0.78
C VAL A 32 0.19 -1.17 -0.53
N HIS A 33 0.82 -1.70 -1.57
CA HIS A 33 0.78 -1.14 -2.91
C HIS A 33 -0.30 -1.84 -3.72
N ALA A 34 -1.06 -1.07 -4.50
CA ALA A 34 -1.83 -1.65 -5.59
C ALA A 34 -0.86 -2.19 -6.65
N GLY A 35 -1.10 -3.40 -7.14
CA GLY A 35 -0.25 -4.07 -8.13
C GLY A 35 -0.34 -3.45 -9.52
N LYS A 36 -1.42 -2.69 -9.78
CA LYS A 36 -1.58 -1.85 -10.95
C LYS A 36 -2.21 -0.53 -10.52
N GLU A 37 -1.72 0.53 -11.13
CA GLU A 37 -2.26 1.88 -10.97
C GLU A 37 -3.71 1.93 -11.46
N ARG A 38 -4.59 2.54 -10.66
CA ARG A 38 -6.01 2.70 -10.98
C ARG A 38 -6.49 4.10 -10.57
N TRP A 39 -6.34 5.04 -11.49
CA TRP A 39 -6.84 6.41 -11.32
C TRP A 39 -8.36 6.44 -11.12
N GLY A 40 -8.83 7.23 -10.16
CA GLY A 40 -10.26 7.44 -9.89
C GLY A 40 -10.98 6.26 -9.23
N ALA A 41 -10.28 5.17 -8.89
CA ALA A 41 -10.88 3.98 -8.26
C ALA A 41 -10.74 3.93 -6.73
N ASN A 42 -10.35 5.05 -6.11
CA ASN A 42 -9.86 5.08 -4.73
C ASN A 42 -10.95 4.75 -3.69
N SER A 43 -12.22 5.01 -4.03
CA SER A 43 -13.39 4.70 -3.20
C SER A 43 -14.08 3.39 -3.58
N ILE A 44 -13.66 2.77 -4.69
CA ILE A 44 -14.23 1.50 -5.16
C ILE A 44 -13.52 0.38 -4.42
N PHE A 45 -14.27 -0.56 -3.84
CA PHE A 45 -13.69 -1.73 -3.18
C PHE A 45 -14.28 -3.01 -3.74
N THR A 46 -13.48 -4.06 -3.72
CA THR A 46 -13.85 -5.39 -4.19
C THR A 46 -14.71 -6.08 -3.15
N VAL A 47 -15.95 -6.40 -3.53
CA VAL A 47 -16.92 -7.10 -2.67
C VAL A 47 -16.68 -8.61 -2.67
N ARG A 48 -16.36 -9.19 -3.83
CA ARG A 48 -16.15 -10.64 -4.01
C ARG A 48 -14.67 -10.99 -4.13
N HIS A 49 -14.21 -11.89 -3.25
CA HIS A 49 -12.90 -12.56 -3.25
C HIS A 49 -11.70 -11.70 -3.64
N LEU A 50 -11.01 -11.17 -2.64
CA LEU A 50 -9.73 -10.51 -2.83
C LEU A 50 -8.64 -11.53 -3.18
N SER A 51 -7.80 -11.26 -4.19
CA SER A 51 -6.62 -12.07 -4.54
C SER A 51 -5.62 -12.07 -3.40
N LYS A 52 -4.88 -13.17 -3.20
CA LYS A 52 -3.86 -13.26 -2.15
C LYS A 52 -2.89 -12.08 -2.26
N ALA A 53 -2.63 -11.41 -1.14
CA ALA A 53 -1.56 -10.42 -1.06
C ALA A 53 -0.23 -11.16 -1.20
N SER A 54 0.67 -10.61 -1.98
CA SER A 54 2.02 -11.13 -2.15
C SER A 54 2.99 -10.19 -1.45
N GLU A 55 3.89 -10.74 -0.65
CA GLU A 55 5.08 -9.99 -0.24
C GLU A 55 5.89 -9.68 -1.50
N GLY A 56 6.15 -8.39 -1.74
CA GLY A 56 6.85 -7.97 -2.95
C GLY A 56 8.30 -8.44 -2.89
N GLY A 57 8.77 -9.24 -3.86
CA GLY A 57 10.14 -9.80 -3.83
C GLY A 57 11.28 -8.77 -3.77
N ILE A 58 11.07 -7.55 -4.29
CA ILE A 58 12.01 -6.42 -4.19
C ILE A 58 11.99 -5.74 -2.81
N LEU A 59 10.98 -6.04 -2.00
CA LEU A 59 10.86 -5.62 -0.61
C LEU A 59 11.50 -6.63 0.34
N SER A 60 12.29 -7.61 -0.12
CA SER A 60 12.98 -8.55 0.78
C SER A 60 13.93 -7.85 1.78
N ALA A 61 14.40 -6.64 1.47
CA ALA A 61 15.13 -5.77 2.40
C ALA A 61 14.22 -4.99 3.38
N VAL A 62 12.91 -4.92 3.09
CA VAL A 62 11.89 -4.18 3.84
C VAL A 62 10.80 -5.15 4.25
N GLN A 63 10.86 -5.64 5.49
CA GLN A 63 9.94 -6.64 6.06
C GLN A 63 8.43 -6.24 6.07
N HIS A 64 8.08 -5.16 5.38
CA HIS A 64 6.92 -4.32 5.58
C HIS A 64 6.21 -3.92 4.29
N GLY A 65 6.50 -4.55 3.15
CA GLY A 65 5.90 -4.23 1.87
C GLY A 65 5.05 -5.35 1.27
N TRP A 66 3.78 -5.06 0.98
CA TRP A 66 2.85 -5.97 0.29
C TRP A 66 2.36 -5.36 -1.01
N THR A 67 2.10 -6.23 -1.98
CA THR A 67 1.40 -5.89 -3.21
C THR A 67 0.05 -6.60 -3.25
N VAL A 68 -0.98 -5.86 -3.65
CA VAL A 68 -2.37 -6.29 -3.71
C VAL A 68 -2.90 -5.94 -5.09
N ASN A 69 -3.48 -6.89 -5.83
CA ASN A 69 -3.86 -6.68 -7.24
C ASN A 69 -5.13 -5.83 -7.41
N GLU A 70 -5.80 -5.47 -6.32
CA GLU A 70 -7.04 -4.71 -6.27
C GLU A 70 -6.83 -3.20 -6.04
N THR A 71 -7.91 -2.50 -5.71
CA THR A 71 -7.94 -1.04 -5.51
C THR A 71 -7.22 -0.62 -4.23
N THR A 72 -7.02 0.68 -4.06
CA THR A 72 -6.48 1.26 -2.83
C THR A 72 -7.39 1.03 -1.63
N ALA A 73 -8.71 1.09 -1.80
CA ALA A 73 -9.64 0.77 -0.73
C ALA A 73 -9.47 -0.70 -0.28
N ASP A 74 -9.20 -1.61 -1.21
CA ASP A 74 -8.89 -3.01 -0.90
C ASP A 74 -7.52 -3.16 -0.22
N CYS A 75 -6.52 -2.37 -0.62
CA CYS A 75 -5.23 -2.29 0.06
C CYS A 75 -5.39 -1.87 1.53
N MET A 76 -6.20 -0.83 1.80
CA MET A 76 -6.54 -0.39 3.16
C MET A 76 -7.27 -1.47 3.96
N LYS A 77 -8.28 -2.09 3.36
CA LYS A 77 -9.06 -3.17 3.99
C LYS A 77 -8.16 -4.36 4.33
N ARG A 78 -7.22 -4.73 3.47
CA ARG A 78 -6.24 -5.80 3.72
C ARG A 78 -5.24 -5.42 4.82
N GLY A 79 -4.74 -4.18 4.76
CA GLY A 79 -3.89 -3.61 5.80
C GLY A 79 -4.50 -3.76 7.18
N LEU A 80 -5.76 -3.35 7.31
CA LEU A 80 -6.52 -3.38 8.56
C LEU A 80 -6.91 -4.78 9.03
N LYS A 81 -7.26 -5.70 8.10
CA LYS A 81 -7.82 -7.00 8.47
C LYS A 81 -6.83 -8.15 8.49
N SER A 82 -5.73 -8.07 7.74
CA SER A 82 -4.87 -9.24 7.46
C SER A 82 -3.37 -9.00 7.57
N LEU A 83 -2.89 -7.75 7.42
CA LEU A 83 -1.45 -7.46 7.41
C LEU A 83 -0.95 -6.88 8.73
N LEU A 84 -1.84 -6.27 9.51
CA LEU A 84 -1.57 -5.79 10.86
C LEU A 84 -2.21 -6.71 11.89
N THR A 85 -1.45 -7.06 12.93
CA THR A 85 -1.96 -7.81 14.09
C THR A 85 -2.76 -6.95 15.06
N LYS A 86 -2.58 -5.63 14.99
CA LYS A 86 -3.24 -4.61 15.84
C LYS A 86 -3.60 -3.40 14.98
N PRO A 87 -4.66 -2.64 15.32
CA PRO A 87 -5.05 -1.46 14.55
C PRO A 87 -3.90 -0.46 14.47
N PRO A 88 -3.70 0.19 13.30
CA PRO A 88 -2.65 1.19 13.15
C PRO A 88 -2.90 2.39 14.06
N ASN A 89 -1.83 3.03 14.53
CA ASN A 89 -1.93 4.30 15.22
C ASN A 89 -2.25 5.42 14.24
N VAL A 90 -1.68 5.34 13.04
CA VAL A 90 -1.86 6.32 11.97
C VAL A 90 -2.01 5.62 10.64
N GLN A 91 -2.90 6.15 9.80
CA GLN A 91 -3.06 5.75 8.41
C GLN A 91 -2.61 6.92 7.52
N PHE A 92 -1.77 6.65 6.54
CA PHE A 92 -1.39 7.64 5.54
C PHE A 92 -1.82 7.18 4.14
N PRO A 93 -2.46 8.07 3.35
CA PRO A 93 -2.48 7.86 1.91
C PRO A 93 -1.03 7.88 1.39
N GLY A 94 -0.79 7.13 0.32
CA GLY A 94 0.50 7.12 -0.35
C GLY A 94 0.90 8.47 -0.95
N ILE A 95 2.02 8.47 -1.65
CA ILE A 95 2.52 9.64 -2.38
C ILE A 95 2.13 9.45 -3.83
N HIS A 96 1.31 10.36 -4.33
CA HIS A 96 0.82 10.35 -5.70
C HIS A 96 1.50 11.43 -6.52
N ARG A 97 1.84 11.11 -7.77
CA ARG A 97 2.25 12.12 -8.74
C ARG A 97 1.06 13.03 -9.06
N ILE A 98 1.26 14.35 -9.00
CA ILE A 98 0.29 15.30 -9.55
C ILE A 98 0.63 15.47 -11.04
N GLU A 99 -0.19 14.89 -11.92
CA GLU A 99 -0.11 15.22 -13.34
C GLU A 99 -0.88 16.52 -13.60
N THR A 100 -0.17 17.54 -14.04
CA THR A 100 -0.79 18.79 -14.51
C THR A 100 -1.24 18.56 -15.93
N VAL A 101 -2.54 18.43 -16.16
CA VAL A 101 -3.10 18.41 -17.51
C VAL A 101 -2.98 19.84 -18.06
N LEU A 102 -2.02 20.03 -18.97
CA LEU A 102 -1.91 21.25 -19.79
C LEU A 102 -2.82 21.16 -21.01
#